data_AF-A0A7K3ZWK8-F1
#
_entry.id   AF-A0A7K3ZWK8-F1
#
_cell.length_a   1.000
_cell.length_b   1.000
_cell.length_c   1.000
_cell.angle_alpha   90.00
_cell.angle_beta   90.00
_cell.angle_gamma   90.00
#
_symmetry.space_group_name_H-M   'P 1'
#
loop_
_entity.id
_entity.type
_entity.pdbx_description
1 polymer ?
#
loop_
_entity_poly.entity_id
_entity_poly.type
_entity_poly.pdbx_seq_one_letter_code
_entity_poly.pdbx_strand_id
1 'polypeptide(L)'
;MDEARRESLPSDSDPLKKYRDKRNFEITSEPQPSDKAGSLGQNFVVQKHSSRRLHYDLRLEVDGVLKSFAVPKGPSMNPRDKRLAIQTEDHPLEYASFQGRIPDGEYGAGTVEIWDRGSYLNMSRKDGKDISLAQALQEGHAAFWLEGEKLSGGFALTQTKQGWLLVKMRDEKAD
;
A
#
# COMPACT_ATOMS: atom_id res chain seq x y z
N MET A 1 4.67 -40.46 -4.44
CA MET A 1 3.92 -39.62 -3.48
C MET A 1 4.05 -38.21 -3.98
N ASP A 2 3.06 -37.80 -4.77
CA ASP A 2 3.05 -36.58 -5.56
C ASP A 2 2.93 -35.34 -4.67
N GLU A 3 3.92 -34.47 -4.76
CA GLU A 3 3.90 -33.13 -4.19
C GLU A 3 3.13 -32.24 -5.17
N ALA A 4 1.86 -31.99 -4.84
CA ALA A 4 0.97 -31.17 -5.64
C ALA A 4 1.51 -29.73 -5.71
N ARG A 5 2.11 -29.38 -6.87
CA ARG A 5 2.28 -27.99 -7.29
C ARG A 5 0.89 -27.36 -7.34
N ARG A 6 0.62 -26.44 -6.41
CA ARG A 6 -0.53 -25.54 -6.49
C ARG A 6 -0.28 -24.58 -7.65
N GLU A 7 -0.82 -24.93 -8.81
CA GLU A 7 -1.02 -23.97 -9.89
C GLU A 7 -2.01 -22.91 -9.40
N SER A 8 -1.54 -21.67 -9.29
CA SER A 8 -2.38 -20.51 -9.03
C SER A 8 -3.34 -20.31 -10.21
N LEU A 9 -4.63 -20.37 -9.94
CA LEU A 9 -5.68 -20.04 -10.92
C LEU A 9 -5.46 -18.60 -11.45
N PRO A 10 -5.61 -18.36 -12.76
CA PRO A 10 -5.52 -17.01 -13.32
C PRO A 10 -6.71 -16.17 -12.83
N SER A 11 -6.43 -15.08 -12.13
CA SER A 11 -7.39 -13.99 -11.92
C SER A 11 -7.51 -13.21 -13.23
N ASP A 12 -8.73 -13.12 -13.77
CA ASP A 12 -9.02 -12.62 -15.13
C ASP A 12 -8.92 -11.09 -15.29
N SER A 13 -8.20 -10.41 -14.40
CA SER A 13 -7.80 -9.03 -14.61
C SER A 13 -6.42 -8.81 -14.03
N ASP A 14 -5.47 -8.51 -14.90
CA ASP A 14 -4.13 -8.08 -14.55
C ASP A 14 -4.17 -6.85 -13.61
N PRO A 15 -3.83 -7.00 -12.31
CA PRO A 15 -3.95 -5.92 -11.33
C PRO A 15 -2.98 -4.76 -11.60
N LEU A 16 -1.89 -5.02 -12.33
CA LEU A 16 -0.86 -4.04 -12.65
C LEU A 16 -1.06 -3.40 -14.02
N LYS A 17 -2.17 -3.68 -14.72
CA LYS A 17 -2.46 -3.08 -16.02
C LYS A 17 -2.44 -1.55 -15.95
N LYS A 18 -3.17 -0.97 -15.00
CA LYS A 18 -3.20 0.49 -14.79
C LYS A 18 -1.85 1.06 -14.39
N TYR A 19 -1.03 0.26 -13.71
CA TYR A 19 0.33 0.67 -13.38
C TYR A 19 1.14 0.84 -14.65
N ARG A 20 1.21 -0.21 -15.48
CA ARG A 20 1.94 -0.22 -16.75
C ARG A 20 1.44 0.83 -17.73
N ASP A 21 0.13 0.97 -17.89
CA ASP A 21 -0.47 1.94 -18.82
C ASP A 21 -0.08 3.41 -18.49
N LYS A 22 0.31 3.70 -17.25
CA LYS A 22 0.67 5.06 -16.79
C LYS A 22 2.17 5.36 -16.80
N ARG A 23 3.04 4.38 -17.10
CA ARG A 23 4.50 4.57 -17.06
C ARG A 23 5.10 4.43 -18.45
N ASN A 24 6.05 5.30 -18.76
CA ASN A 24 7.01 5.04 -19.83
C ASN A 24 8.34 4.58 -19.22
N PHE A 25 8.56 3.26 -19.17
CA PHE A 25 9.76 2.68 -18.57
C PHE A 25 11.06 2.90 -19.38
N GLU A 26 10.99 3.53 -20.55
CA GLU A 26 12.16 4.04 -21.25
C GLU A 26 12.65 5.38 -20.66
N ILE A 27 11.79 6.08 -19.91
CA ILE A 27 12.03 7.40 -19.33
C ILE A 27 12.16 7.33 -17.81
N THR A 28 11.21 6.67 -17.14
CA THR A 28 11.21 6.55 -15.67
C THR A 28 12.14 5.43 -15.20
N SER A 29 12.77 5.63 -14.03
CA SER A 29 13.53 4.59 -13.33
C SER A 29 12.65 3.75 -12.39
N GLU A 30 11.34 3.98 -12.40
CA GLU A 30 10.39 3.15 -11.67
C GLU A 30 10.45 1.68 -12.16
N PRO A 31 10.26 0.72 -11.26
CA PRO A 31 10.42 -0.70 -11.60
C PRO A 31 9.35 -1.17 -12.57
N GLN A 32 9.78 -1.90 -13.61
CA GLN A 32 8.87 -2.72 -14.41
C GLN A 32 8.40 -3.91 -13.56
N PRO A 33 7.11 -4.27 -13.59
CA PRO A 33 6.64 -5.46 -12.89
C PRO A 33 7.34 -6.71 -13.41
N SER A 34 7.82 -7.58 -12.52
CA SER A 34 8.37 -8.88 -12.90
C SER A 34 7.53 -10.02 -12.34
N ASP A 35 7.43 -11.12 -13.09
CA ASP A 35 6.80 -12.36 -12.59
C ASP A 35 7.62 -13.04 -11.48
N LYS A 36 8.82 -12.52 -11.19
CA LYS A 36 9.77 -13.07 -10.22
C LYS A 36 9.75 -12.36 -8.87
N ALA A 37 8.91 -11.34 -8.70
CA ALA A 37 8.77 -10.66 -7.43
C ALA A 37 8.21 -11.65 -6.38
N GLY A 38 9.09 -12.24 -5.58
CA GLY A 38 8.69 -13.10 -4.47
C GLY A 38 7.92 -12.27 -3.46
N SER A 39 6.70 -12.69 -3.13
CA SER A 39 5.97 -12.16 -1.97
C SER A 39 6.74 -12.57 -0.72
N LEU A 40 7.21 -11.58 0.04
CA LEU A 40 7.73 -11.81 1.40
C LEU A 40 6.56 -11.93 2.40
N GLY A 41 5.36 -11.49 1.99
CA GLY A 41 4.13 -11.55 2.76
C GLY A 41 4.04 -10.42 3.78
N GLN A 42 2.89 -9.73 3.77
CA GLN A 42 2.50 -8.74 4.78
C GLN A 42 3.52 -7.62 5.05
N ASN A 43 4.14 -7.06 4.00
CA ASN A 43 4.98 -5.87 4.14
C ASN A 43 4.20 -4.59 3.89
N PHE A 44 4.68 -3.50 4.48
CA PHE A 44 4.24 -2.16 4.13
C PHE A 44 5.43 -1.25 3.84
N VAL A 45 5.15 -0.22 3.05
CA VAL A 45 6.05 0.91 2.88
C VAL A 45 5.25 2.20 2.93
N VAL A 46 5.87 3.24 3.46
CA VAL A 46 5.40 4.62 3.30
C VAL A 46 6.49 5.38 2.56
N GLN A 47 6.16 5.87 1.37
CA GLN A 47 7.05 6.71 0.59
C GLN A 47 6.67 8.17 0.75
N LYS A 48 7.64 9.03 1.06
CA LYS A 48 7.45 10.49 0.97
C LYS A 48 7.64 10.88 -0.48
N HIS A 49 6.63 11.52 -1.05
CA HIS A 49 6.61 11.89 -2.46
C HIS A 49 6.54 13.40 -2.62
N SER A 50 7.69 13.99 -2.95
CA SER A 50 7.86 15.41 -3.25
C SER A 50 7.50 15.69 -4.71
N SER A 51 6.20 15.56 -5.03
CA SER A 51 5.63 15.94 -6.33
C SER A 51 5.25 17.43 -6.37
N ARG A 52 4.36 17.85 -7.29
CA ARG A 52 3.72 19.18 -7.25
C ARG A 52 3.21 19.58 -5.86
N ARG A 53 2.73 18.59 -5.09
CA ARG A 53 2.43 18.73 -3.66
C ARG A 53 3.08 17.58 -2.91
N LEU A 54 3.68 17.90 -1.77
CA LEU A 54 4.16 16.88 -0.85
C LEU A 54 2.98 16.01 -0.38
N HIS A 55 3.15 14.70 -0.48
CA HIS A 55 2.25 13.71 0.09
C HIS A 55 3.04 12.46 0.47
N TYR A 56 2.35 11.49 1.07
CA TYR A 56 2.93 10.21 1.46
C TYR A 56 2.13 9.07 0.85
N ASP A 57 2.78 8.15 0.17
CA ASP A 57 2.14 6.97 -0.39
C ASP A 57 2.28 5.81 0.59
N LEU A 58 1.18 5.45 1.25
CA LEU A 58 1.07 4.22 2.05
C LEU A 58 0.78 3.06 1.12
N ARG A 59 1.55 1.98 1.25
CA ARG A 59 1.37 0.77 0.44
C ARG A 59 1.40 -0.47 1.31
N LEU A 60 0.46 -1.38 1.07
CA LEU A 60 0.32 -2.66 1.76
C LEU A 60 0.46 -3.79 0.73
N GLU A 61 1.34 -4.74 0.97
CA GLU A 61 1.46 -5.96 0.17
C GLU A 61 0.24 -6.85 0.37
N VAL A 62 -0.62 -6.97 -0.63
CA VAL A 62 -1.86 -7.76 -0.61
C VAL A 62 -2.02 -8.49 -1.93
N ASP A 63 -2.21 -9.81 -1.88
CA ASP A 63 -2.43 -10.67 -3.05
C ASP A 63 -1.42 -10.43 -4.18
N GLY A 64 -0.14 -10.30 -3.83
CA GLY A 64 0.97 -10.17 -4.80
C GLY A 64 1.17 -8.77 -5.39
N VAL A 65 0.46 -7.76 -4.91
CA VAL A 65 0.64 -6.36 -5.32
C VAL A 65 0.66 -5.41 -4.13
N LEU A 66 1.10 -4.18 -4.35
CA LEU A 66 1.04 -3.11 -3.36
C LEU A 66 -0.25 -2.29 -3.51
N LYS A 67 -1.24 -2.56 -2.64
CA LYS A 67 -2.44 -1.73 -2.51
C LYS A 67 -2.03 -0.36 -1.96
N SER A 68 -2.22 0.68 -2.77
CA SER A 68 -1.58 1.97 -2.57
C SER A 68 -2.58 3.10 -2.31
N PHE A 69 -2.21 3.99 -1.39
CA PHE A 69 -3.00 5.12 -0.94
C PHE A 69 -2.12 6.37 -0.79
N ALA A 70 -2.43 7.43 -1.54
CA ALA A 70 -1.83 8.73 -1.33
C ALA A 70 -2.48 9.42 -0.11
N VAL A 71 -1.67 9.79 0.87
CA VAL A 71 -2.05 10.43 2.14
C VAL A 71 -1.46 11.86 2.15
N PRO A 72 -2.20 12.90 1.75
CA PRO A 72 -1.64 14.23 1.51
C PRO A 72 -0.95 14.87 2.72
N LYS A 73 -1.48 14.64 3.92
CA LYS A 73 -0.88 15.15 5.17
C LYS A 73 0.06 14.16 5.84
N GLY A 74 0.23 12.97 5.28
CA GLY A 74 0.92 11.84 5.90
C GLY A 74 0.10 11.15 7.01
N PRO A 75 0.55 9.96 7.44
CA PRO A 75 -0.01 9.23 8.58
C PRO A 75 0.20 10.01 9.88
N SER A 76 -0.55 9.65 10.92
CA SER A 76 -0.45 10.25 12.26
C SER A 76 -0.50 9.16 13.32
N MET A 77 0.25 9.36 14.40
CA MET A 77 0.22 8.51 15.59
C MET A 77 -0.85 8.94 16.60
N ASN A 78 -1.56 10.05 16.34
CA ASN A 78 -2.66 10.52 17.17
C ASN A 78 -4.01 9.92 16.69
N PRO A 79 -4.75 9.20 17.54
CA PRO A 79 -6.01 8.54 17.16
C PRO A 79 -7.17 9.51 16.90
N ARG A 80 -7.00 10.80 17.21
CA ARG A 80 -7.98 11.85 16.87
C ARG A 80 -7.82 12.38 15.45
N ASP A 81 -6.65 12.16 14.83
CA ASP A 81 -6.40 12.60 13.47
C ASP A 81 -7.08 11.68 12.45
N LYS A 82 -7.92 12.26 11.60
CA LYS A 82 -8.50 11.58 10.44
C LYS A 82 -7.75 12.01 9.19
N ARG A 83 -6.90 11.13 8.64
CA ARG A 83 -6.09 11.43 7.47
C ARG A 83 -6.81 10.96 6.21
N LEU A 84 -7.06 11.88 5.26
CA LEU A 84 -7.54 11.50 3.94
C LEU A 84 -6.52 10.57 3.28
N ALA A 85 -6.99 9.44 2.79
CA ALA A 85 -6.24 8.47 2.00
C ALA A 85 -6.95 8.32 0.64
N ILE A 86 -6.24 8.55 -0.44
CA ILE A 86 -6.78 8.48 -1.80
C ILE A 86 -6.21 7.22 -2.42
N GLN A 87 -7.07 6.25 -2.72
CA GLN A 87 -6.63 5.01 -3.35
C GLN A 87 -6.08 5.31 -4.76
N THR A 88 -4.86 4.86 -5.04
CA THR A 88 -4.20 4.95 -6.34
C THR A 88 -4.21 3.58 -7.03
N GLU A 89 -3.57 3.46 -8.20
CA GLU A 89 -3.35 2.14 -8.78
C GLU A 89 -2.48 1.25 -7.89
N ASP A 90 -2.67 -0.06 -8.04
CA ASP A 90 -1.79 -1.06 -7.44
C ASP A 90 -0.37 -0.91 -8.02
N HIS A 91 0.65 -1.17 -7.21
CA HIS A 91 2.04 -1.10 -7.63
C HIS A 91 2.70 -2.49 -7.58
N PRO A 92 3.73 -2.76 -8.40
CA PRO A 92 4.51 -4.00 -8.29
C PRO A 92 5.23 -4.06 -6.94
N LEU A 93 5.53 -5.26 -6.43
CA LEU A 93 6.18 -5.43 -5.12
C LEU A 93 7.57 -4.78 -5.09
N GLU A 94 8.28 -4.78 -6.22
CA GLU A 94 9.57 -4.12 -6.41
C GLU A 94 9.50 -2.61 -6.14
N TYR A 95 8.32 -2.00 -6.26
CA TYR A 95 8.15 -0.58 -5.96
C TYR A 95 8.35 -0.26 -4.47
N ALA A 96 8.25 -1.25 -3.58
CA ALA A 96 8.44 -1.06 -2.16
C ALA A 96 9.88 -0.62 -1.80
N SER A 97 10.86 -0.97 -2.64
CA SER A 97 12.26 -0.55 -2.47
C SER A 97 12.65 0.66 -3.32
N PHE A 98 11.75 1.15 -4.18
CA PHE A 98 12.03 2.26 -5.08
C PHE A 98 12.26 3.57 -4.31
N GLN A 99 13.36 4.22 -4.64
CA GLN A 99 13.70 5.59 -4.25
C GLN A 99 14.38 6.25 -5.44
N GLY A 100 14.05 7.51 -5.70
CA GLY A 100 14.60 8.20 -6.86
C GLY A 100 13.78 9.40 -7.29
N ARG A 101 14.16 9.97 -8.42
CA ARG A 101 13.42 11.05 -9.07
C ARG A 101 12.66 10.48 -10.26
N ILE A 102 11.34 10.65 -10.25
CA ILE A 102 10.48 10.45 -11.41
C ILE A 102 10.60 11.72 -12.27
N PRO A 103 11.01 11.62 -13.55
CA PRO A 103 11.25 12.77 -14.41
C PRO A 103 10.03 13.70 -14.56
N ASP A 104 10.30 14.99 -14.81
CA ASP A 104 9.23 15.95 -15.07
C ASP A 104 8.48 15.60 -16.36
N GLY A 105 7.15 15.68 -16.33
CA GLY A 105 6.28 15.28 -17.44
C GLY A 105 5.76 13.84 -17.33
N GLU A 106 6.44 12.98 -16.56
CA GLU A 106 5.95 11.63 -16.26
C GLU A 106 4.83 11.65 -15.21
N TYR A 107 4.00 10.59 -15.22
CA TYR A 107 2.99 10.41 -14.19
C TYR A 107 3.65 10.19 -12.83
N GLY A 108 3.31 11.03 -11.85
CA GLY A 108 3.98 11.00 -10.55
C GLY A 108 5.34 11.71 -10.52
N ALA A 109 5.62 12.62 -11.45
CA ALA A 109 6.83 13.45 -11.43
C ALA A 109 7.14 14.03 -10.04
N GLY A 110 8.37 13.85 -9.58
CA GLY A 110 8.81 14.25 -8.24
C GLY A 110 9.88 13.34 -7.67
N THR A 111 10.32 13.63 -6.45
CA THR A 111 11.26 12.79 -5.71
C THR A 111 10.51 11.87 -4.75
N VAL A 112 10.83 10.58 -4.81
CA VAL A 112 10.30 9.51 -3.97
C VAL A 112 11.40 9.03 -3.02
N GLU A 113 11.12 9.07 -1.72
CA GLU A 113 12.02 8.61 -0.65
C GLU A 113 11.27 7.61 0.24
N ILE A 114 11.92 6.55 0.71
CA ILE A 114 11.32 5.66 1.71
C ILE A 114 11.28 6.43 3.04
N TRP A 115 10.08 6.73 3.50
CA TRP A 115 9.88 7.40 4.77
C TRP A 115 9.77 6.39 5.91
N ASP A 116 9.09 5.27 5.71
CA ASP A 116 9.01 4.17 6.66
C ASP A 116 8.78 2.84 5.93
N ARG A 117 9.10 1.72 6.56
CA ARG A 117 8.83 0.38 6.04
C ARG A 117 8.86 -0.64 7.17
N GLY A 118 8.20 -1.77 6.95
CA GLY A 118 8.23 -2.88 7.90
C GLY A 118 7.22 -3.97 7.54
N SER A 119 6.93 -4.83 8.50
CA SER A 119 5.82 -5.79 8.42
C SER A 119 4.52 -5.15 8.90
N TYR A 120 3.41 -5.74 8.49
CA TYR A 120 2.12 -5.51 9.11
C TYR A 120 1.47 -6.84 9.51
N LEU A 121 0.54 -6.80 10.46
CA LEU A 121 -0.34 -7.92 10.77
C LEU A 121 -1.78 -7.55 10.42
N ASN A 122 -2.48 -8.41 9.68
CA ASN A 122 -3.90 -8.19 9.40
C ASN A 122 -4.74 -8.38 10.67
N MET A 123 -5.56 -7.40 11.00
CA MET A 123 -6.49 -7.42 12.13
C MET A 123 -7.96 -7.35 11.70
N SER A 124 -8.23 -7.47 10.39
CA SER A 124 -9.57 -7.28 9.83
C SER A 124 -10.49 -8.44 10.18
N ARG A 125 -11.66 -8.13 10.74
CA ARG A 125 -12.68 -9.10 11.12
C ARG A 125 -14.05 -8.69 10.62
N LYS A 126 -14.88 -9.67 10.27
CA LYS A 126 -16.29 -9.52 9.90
C LYS A 126 -17.10 -10.60 10.60
N ASP A 127 -18.21 -10.21 11.25
CA ASP A 127 -19.10 -11.13 11.96
C ASP A 127 -18.35 -12.07 12.93
N GLY A 128 -17.34 -11.53 13.62
CA GLY A 128 -16.51 -12.26 14.57
C GLY A 128 -15.45 -13.21 13.96
N LYS A 129 -15.28 -13.21 12.63
CA LYS A 129 -14.31 -14.05 11.91
C LYS A 129 -13.24 -13.20 11.24
N ASP A 130 -12.03 -13.71 11.19
CA ASP A 130 -10.93 -13.05 10.48
C ASP A 130 -11.18 -13.14 8.96
N ILE A 131 -10.98 -12.03 8.26
CA ILE A 131 -11.10 -11.96 6.79
C ILE A 131 -9.77 -11.51 6.19
N SER A 132 -9.50 -11.85 4.93
CA SER A 132 -8.29 -11.38 4.26
C SER A 132 -8.27 -9.86 4.16
N LEU A 133 -7.09 -9.26 4.13
CA LEU A 133 -6.96 -7.81 3.96
C LEU A 133 -7.55 -7.35 2.61
N ALA A 134 -7.43 -8.19 1.57
CA ALA A 134 -8.05 -7.94 0.27
C ALA A 134 -9.57 -7.80 0.37
N GLN A 135 -10.22 -8.75 1.07
CA GLN A 135 -11.67 -8.70 1.30
C GLN A 135 -12.02 -7.47 2.15
N ALA A 136 -11.27 -7.18 3.20
CA ALA A 136 -11.49 -6.03 4.07
C ALA A 136 -11.44 -4.69 3.31
N LEU A 137 -10.46 -4.54 2.40
CA LEU A 137 -10.35 -3.38 1.51
C LEU A 137 -11.50 -3.33 0.49
N GLN A 138 -11.95 -4.46 -0.05
CA GLN A 138 -13.12 -4.50 -0.93
C GLN A 138 -14.41 -4.10 -0.21
N GLU A 139 -14.54 -4.47 1.06
CA GLU A 139 -15.69 -4.13 1.91
C GLU A 139 -15.65 -2.72 2.48
N GLY A 140 -14.56 -1.98 2.24
CA GLY A 140 -14.43 -0.58 2.66
C GLY A 140 -13.96 -0.40 4.10
N HIS A 141 -13.52 -1.44 4.79
CA HIS A 141 -12.94 -1.31 6.13
C HIS A 141 -11.86 -2.36 6.40
N ALA A 142 -10.62 -1.90 6.54
CA ALA A 142 -9.46 -2.73 6.81
C ALA A 142 -8.76 -2.25 8.09
N ALA A 143 -8.43 -3.19 8.97
CA ALA A 143 -7.66 -2.95 10.19
C ALA A 143 -6.38 -3.78 10.17
N PHE A 144 -5.27 -3.18 10.58
CA PHE A 144 -3.96 -3.81 10.57
C PHE A 144 -3.03 -3.18 11.59
N TRP A 145 -2.08 -3.97 12.09
CA TRP A 145 -1.01 -3.52 12.98
C TRP A 145 0.25 -3.26 12.15
N LEU A 146 0.87 -2.09 12.28
CA LEU A 146 2.14 -1.79 11.61
C LEU A 146 3.32 -2.02 12.55
N GLU A 147 4.41 -2.55 12.01
CA GLU A 147 5.69 -2.77 12.68
C GLU A 147 6.81 -2.10 11.89
N GLY A 148 6.76 -0.76 11.81
CA GLY A 148 7.80 0.04 11.18
C GLY A 148 8.74 0.72 12.18
N GLU A 149 9.65 1.52 11.64
CA GLU A 149 10.55 2.36 12.43
C GLU A 149 9.81 3.59 12.97
N LYS A 150 8.83 4.12 12.22
CA LYS A 150 8.09 5.34 12.58
C LYS A 150 6.64 5.06 12.94
N LEU A 151 5.97 4.22 12.15
CA LEU A 151 4.60 3.80 12.40
C LEU A 151 4.61 2.47 13.14
N SER A 152 4.02 2.46 14.33
CA SER A 152 3.81 1.24 15.10
C SER A 152 2.41 1.21 15.71
N GLY A 153 1.84 0.02 15.88
CA GLY A 153 0.50 -0.14 16.45
C GLY A 153 -0.61 -0.29 15.41
N GLY A 154 -1.85 -0.30 15.89
CA GLY A 154 -3.05 -0.50 15.09
C GLY A 154 -3.43 0.73 14.26
N PHE A 155 -3.82 0.50 13.01
CA PHE A 155 -4.38 1.48 12.08
C PHE A 155 -5.61 0.90 11.39
N ALA A 156 -6.50 1.79 10.95
CA ALA A 156 -7.66 1.44 10.15
C ALA A 156 -7.77 2.32 8.90
N LEU A 157 -8.05 1.68 7.77
CA LEU A 157 -8.52 2.30 6.53
C LEU A 157 -10.03 2.11 6.44
N THR A 158 -10.79 3.21 6.36
CA THR A 158 -12.26 3.17 6.22
C THR A 158 -12.70 4.00 5.03
N GLN A 159 -13.45 3.39 4.12
CA GLN A 159 -14.02 4.04 2.96
C GLN A 159 -15.24 4.88 3.36
N THR A 160 -15.31 6.09 2.84
CA THR A 160 -16.41 7.04 3.02
C THR A 160 -16.90 7.51 1.66
N LYS A 161 -17.96 8.32 1.64
CA LYS A 161 -18.45 8.95 0.39
C LYS A 161 -17.42 9.91 -0.23
N GLN A 162 -16.47 10.39 0.56
CA GLN A 162 -15.46 11.38 0.16
C GLN A 162 -14.08 10.75 -0.12
N GLY A 163 -13.95 9.42 -0.05
CA GLY A 163 -12.69 8.69 -0.16
C GLY A 163 -12.35 7.90 1.08
N TRP A 164 -11.11 7.42 1.20
CA TRP A 164 -10.68 6.64 2.35
C TRP A 164 -10.16 7.54 3.47
N LEU A 165 -10.30 7.06 4.71
CA LEU A 165 -9.68 7.65 5.89
C LEU A 165 -8.72 6.65 6.51
N LEU A 166 -7.48 7.08 6.73
CA LEU A 166 -6.49 6.39 7.56
C LEU A 166 -6.55 7.00 8.97
N VAL A 167 -6.74 6.13 9.96
CA VAL A 167 -6.88 6.53 11.37
C VAL A 167 -6.03 5.60 12.24
N LYS A 168 -5.27 6.17 13.16
CA LYS A 168 -4.57 5.41 14.21
C LYS A 168 -5.59 4.87 15.21
N MET A 169 -5.51 3.59 15.52
CA MET A 169 -6.32 2.97 16.56
C MET A 169 -5.80 3.35 17.95
N ARG A 170 -6.69 3.33 18.95
CA ARG A 170 -6.29 3.50 20.34
C ARG A 170 -5.62 2.21 20.82
N ASP A 171 -4.34 2.32 21.15
CA ASP A 171 -3.52 1.26 21.73
C ASP A 171 -2.37 1.92 22.51
N GLU A 172 -1.47 1.12 23.06
CA GLU A 172 -0.34 1.60 23.86
C GLU A 172 0.74 2.37 23.06
N LYS A 173 0.67 2.35 21.72
CA LYS A 173 1.58 3.07 20.82
C LYS A 173 1.02 4.42 20.37
N ALA A 174 -0.21 4.76 20.75
CA ALA A 174 -0.87 6.01 20.35
C ALA A 174 -0.39 7.22 21.17
N ASP A 175 -0.25 8.37 20.50
CA ASP A 175 0.06 9.68 21.10
C ASP A 175 -1.17 10.38 21.73
#